data_AF-A0AAU4XSX4-F1
#
_entry.id   AF-A0AAU4XSX4-F1
#
_cell.length_a   1.000
_cell.length_b   1.000
_cell.length_c   1.000
_cell.angle_alpha   90.00
_cell.angle_beta   90.00
_cell.angle_gamma   90.00
#
_symmetry.space_group_name_H-M   'P 1'
#
loop_
_entity.id
_entity.type
_entity.pdbx_description
1 polymer ?
#
loop_
_entity_poly.entity_id
_entity_poly.type
_entity_poly.pdbx_seq_one_letter_code
_entity_poly.pdbx_strand_id
1 'polypeptide(L)'
;MIAVLYDGQDAAAAKGWALRLHGELERLGGQVPLAVVHDWHVHGVVPMLAEANARHGGSAEPQQVVGRLHTRALAGEHISEAEWNAALVPALRDVYRLAYAYGDAFSNAYAGAHAYAIDNDYGQERADGFARTYAELNTTANARSFADANALTHAGAAADAFTAADAQTYAEAWPFAHVQVYAHACAHQGGSAANGRTADQDERLRATYRHLADRLTDSLARAPA
;
A
#
# COMPACT_ATOMS: atom_id res chain seq x y z
N MET A 1 10.96 -2.57 10.97
CA MET A 1 11.31 -1.25 11.53
C MET A 1 10.01 -0.48 11.72
N ILE A 2 9.54 -0.30 12.97
CA ILE A 2 8.25 0.36 13.31
C ILE A 2 8.24 1.86 12.94
N ALA A 3 9.42 2.43 12.61
CA ALA A 3 9.63 3.83 12.28
C ALA A 3 8.66 4.41 11.25
N VAL A 4 8.22 3.63 10.26
CA VAL A 4 7.29 4.14 9.24
C VAL A 4 5.92 4.59 9.81
N LEU A 5 5.47 3.98 10.91
CA LEU A 5 4.22 4.37 11.59
C LEU A 5 4.39 5.64 12.45
N TYR A 6 5.64 6.05 12.72
CA TYR A 6 5.97 7.29 13.42
C TYR A 6 6.02 8.51 12.49
N ASP A 7 6.37 8.33 11.21
CA ASP A 7 6.59 9.42 10.24
C ASP A 7 5.32 10.28 9.98
N GLY A 8 4.15 9.82 10.44
CA GLY A 8 2.85 10.50 10.29
C GLY A 8 2.38 11.40 11.44
N GLN A 9 3.14 11.48 12.53
CA GLN A 9 2.66 12.03 13.80
C GLN A 9 3.53 13.19 14.29
N ASP A 10 2.90 14.20 14.90
CA ASP A 10 3.65 15.16 15.71
C ASP A 10 4.25 14.46 16.94
N ALA A 11 5.28 15.06 17.54
CA ALA A 11 6.05 14.42 18.60
C ALA A 11 5.21 14.02 19.83
N ALA A 12 4.13 14.75 20.13
CA ALA A 12 3.26 14.45 21.27
C ALA A 12 2.32 13.28 20.97
N ALA A 13 1.71 13.28 19.78
CA ALA A 13 0.89 12.18 19.28
C ALA A 13 1.72 10.88 19.15
N ALA A 14 2.92 10.96 18.58
CA ALA A 14 3.86 9.86 18.44
C ALA A 14 4.19 9.21 19.80
N LYS A 15 4.48 10.04 20.80
CA LYS A 15 4.76 9.57 22.16
C LYS A 15 3.54 8.91 22.80
N GLY A 16 2.36 9.53 22.66
CA GLY A 16 1.11 8.99 23.19
C GLY A 16 0.76 7.64 22.56
N TRP A 17 0.92 7.51 21.25
CA TRP A 17 0.74 6.26 20.52
C TRP A 17 1.76 5.19 20.94
N ALA A 18 3.04 5.54 21.02
CA ALA A 18 4.10 4.63 21.44
C ALA A 18 3.83 4.04 22.84
N LEU A 19 3.38 4.88 23.78
CA LEU A 19 3.01 4.44 25.13
C LEU A 19 1.85 3.43 25.11
N ARG A 20 0.81 3.67 24.28
CA ARG A 20 -0.29 2.69 24.12
C ARG A 20 0.22 1.39 23.51
N LEU A 21 1.01 1.47 22.45
CA LEU A 21 1.59 0.30 21.79
C LEU A 21 2.41 -0.53 22.78
N HIS A 22 3.35 0.10 23.50
CA HIS A 22 4.19 -0.59 24.47
C HIS A 22 3.37 -1.20 25.62
N GLY A 23 2.35 -0.50 26.11
CA GLY A 23 1.45 -1.04 27.12
C GLY A 23 0.72 -2.31 26.66
N GLU A 24 0.24 -2.35 25.41
CA GLU A 24 -0.39 -3.55 24.86
C GLU A 24 0.61 -4.68 24.63
N LEU A 25 1.82 -4.38 24.17
CA LEU A 25 2.88 -5.39 24.00
C LEU A 25 3.30 -5.98 25.35
N GLU A 26 3.41 -5.17 26.40
CA GLU A 26 3.69 -5.62 27.77
C GLU A 26 2.56 -6.51 28.30
N ARG A 27 1.31 -6.12 28.09
CA ARG A 27 0.12 -6.92 28.48
C ARG A 27 0.14 -8.30 27.84
N LEU A 28 0.59 -8.40 26.60
CA LEU A 28 0.72 -9.66 25.84
C LEU A 28 2.04 -10.41 26.11
N GLY A 29 2.87 -9.95 27.08
CA GLY A 29 4.16 -10.57 27.37
C GLY A 29 5.14 -10.57 26.19
N GLY A 30 4.97 -9.62 25.25
CA GLY A 30 5.75 -9.53 24.01
C GLY A 30 5.35 -10.53 22.92
N GLN A 31 4.38 -11.42 23.17
CA GLN A 31 3.89 -12.39 22.20
C GLN A 31 2.68 -11.84 21.47
N VAL A 32 2.88 -11.30 20.27
CA VAL A 32 1.79 -10.79 19.43
C VAL A 32 1.25 -11.95 18.58
N PRO A 33 0.02 -12.46 18.84
CA PRO A 33 -0.55 -13.53 18.03
C PRO A 33 -0.88 -13.01 16.62
N LEU A 34 -0.76 -13.86 15.60
CA LEU A 34 -1.08 -13.48 14.21
C LEU A 34 -2.55 -13.07 14.03
N ALA A 35 -3.44 -13.47 14.96
CA ALA A 35 -4.81 -12.97 15.05
C ALA A 35 -4.88 -11.44 15.10
N VAL A 36 -3.91 -10.75 15.70
CA VAL A 36 -3.82 -9.27 15.69
C VAL A 36 -3.67 -8.75 14.26
N VAL A 37 -2.85 -9.40 13.44
CA VAL A 37 -2.65 -9.02 12.03
C VAL A 37 -3.93 -9.22 11.24
N HIS A 38 -4.61 -10.35 11.41
CA HIS A 38 -5.88 -10.59 10.73
C HIS A 38 -6.95 -9.58 11.14
N ASP A 39 -7.09 -9.30 12.43
CA ASP A 39 -8.02 -8.28 12.93
C ASP A 39 -7.69 -6.88 12.38
N TRP A 40 -6.41 -6.52 12.33
CA TRP A 40 -5.94 -5.25 11.77
C TRP A 40 -6.24 -5.13 10.27
N HIS A 41 -6.07 -6.22 9.53
CA HIS A 41 -6.42 -6.25 8.11
C HIS A 41 -7.94 -6.11 7.89
N VAL A 42 -8.77 -6.83 8.67
CA VAL A 42 -10.23 -6.76 8.56
C VAL A 42 -10.76 -5.36 8.88
N HIS A 43 -10.26 -4.74 9.95
CA HIS A 43 -10.85 -3.50 10.47
C HIS A 43 -10.14 -2.23 10.01
N GLY A 44 -8.88 -2.31 9.59
CA GLY A 44 -8.09 -1.16 9.14
C GLY A 44 -7.76 -1.23 7.66
N VAL A 45 -6.92 -2.18 7.28
CA VAL A 45 -6.28 -2.20 5.96
C VAL A 45 -7.27 -2.39 4.82
N VAL A 46 -8.11 -3.42 4.88
CA VAL A 46 -9.01 -3.78 3.78
C VAL A 46 -10.03 -2.68 3.45
N PRO A 47 -10.79 -2.12 4.42
CA PRO A 47 -11.72 -1.04 4.14
C PRO A 47 -11.04 0.19 3.54
N MET A 48 -9.87 0.56 4.08
CA MET A 48 -9.10 1.71 3.63
C MET A 48 -8.64 1.56 2.17
N LEU A 49 -8.14 0.38 1.78
CA LEU A 49 -7.70 0.10 0.42
C LEU A 49 -8.88 -0.02 -0.56
N ALA A 50 -10.01 -0.58 -0.11
CA ALA A 50 -11.23 -0.64 -0.90
C ALA A 50 -11.74 0.76 -1.24
N GLU A 51 -11.74 1.68 -0.26
CA GLU A 51 -12.10 3.08 -0.48
C GLU A 51 -11.12 3.77 -1.44
N ALA A 52 -9.81 3.53 -1.29
CA ALA A 52 -8.81 4.06 -2.20
C ALA A 52 -9.06 3.62 -3.65
N ASN A 53 -9.35 2.33 -3.89
CA ASN A 53 -9.71 1.86 -5.23
C ASN A 53 -10.97 2.53 -5.77
N ALA A 54 -12.02 2.65 -4.95
CA ALA A 54 -13.26 3.29 -5.35
C ALA A 54 -13.06 4.76 -5.75
N ARG A 55 -12.22 5.52 -5.02
CA ARG A 55 -11.86 6.91 -5.38
C ARG A 55 -11.20 7.04 -6.75
N HIS A 56 -10.56 5.97 -7.23
CA HIS A 56 -9.90 5.89 -8.53
C HIS A 56 -10.72 5.12 -9.58
N GLY A 57 -12.02 4.89 -9.32
CA GLY A 57 -12.94 4.21 -10.25
C GLY A 57 -12.74 2.69 -10.36
N GLY A 58 -11.95 2.09 -9.46
CA GLY A 58 -11.73 0.65 -9.38
C GLY A 58 -12.79 -0.10 -8.58
N SER A 59 -12.77 -1.43 -8.65
CA SER A 59 -13.62 -2.30 -7.84
C SER A 59 -13.04 -2.48 -6.44
N ALA A 60 -13.89 -2.53 -5.42
CA ALA A 60 -13.52 -2.91 -4.05
C ALA A 60 -13.48 -4.44 -3.85
N GLU A 61 -13.94 -5.22 -4.83
CA GLU A 61 -14.11 -6.67 -4.71
C GLU A 61 -12.81 -7.41 -4.35
N PRO A 62 -11.64 -7.15 -4.98
CA PRO A 62 -10.42 -7.88 -4.63
C PRO A 62 -10.03 -7.71 -3.16
N GLN A 63 -10.16 -6.50 -2.62
CA GLN A 63 -9.88 -6.22 -1.21
C GLN A 63 -10.92 -6.88 -0.30
N GLN A 64 -12.19 -6.90 -0.69
CA GLN A 64 -13.25 -7.60 0.05
C GLN A 64 -13.02 -9.12 0.09
N VAL A 65 -12.51 -9.73 -0.98
CA VAL A 65 -12.14 -11.16 -1.00
C VAL A 65 -11.06 -11.42 0.04
N VAL A 66 -9.99 -10.63 0.06
CA VAL A 66 -8.91 -10.72 1.07
C VAL A 66 -9.45 -10.50 2.47
N GLY A 67 -10.35 -9.53 2.66
CA GLY A 67 -11.01 -9.29 3.95
C GLY A 67 -11.77 -10.50 4.47
N ARG A 68 -12.51 -11.21 3.61
CA ARG A 68 -13.22 -12.44 4.00
C ARG A 68 -12.26 -13.56 4.43
N LEU A 69 -11.10 -13.69 3.77
CA LEU A 69 -10.09 -14.65 4.19
C LEU A 69 -9.51 -14.29 5.56
N HIS A 70 -9.20 -13.01 5.82
CA HIS A 70 -8.75 -12.60 7.15
C HIS A 70 -9.81 -12.83 8.23
N THR A 71 -11.10 -12.60 7.94
CA THR A 71 -12.19 -12.91 8.88
C THR A 71 -12.27 -14.41 9.20
N ARG A 72 -12.13 -15.27 8.19
CA ARG A 72 -12.10 -16.73 8.36
C ARG A 72 -10.89 -17.19 9.18
N ALA A 73 -9.70 -16.69 8.86
CA ALA A 73 -8.48 -16.98 9.61
C ALA A 73 -8.56 -16.48 11.07
N LEU A 74 -9.16 -15.31 11.30
CA LEU A 74 -9.42 -14.79 12.64
C LEU A 74 -10.38 -15.68 13.44
N ALA A 75 -11.31 -16.38 12.77
CA ALA A 75 -12.18 -17.38 13.37
C ALA A 75 -11.49 -18.75 13.60
N GLY A 76 -10.19 -18.86 13.28
CA GLY A 76 -9.39 -20.08 13.46
C GLY A 76 -9.43 -21.04 12.28
N GLU A 77 -9.98 -20.64 11.13
CA GLU A 77 -9.97 -21.48 9.93
C GLU A 77 -8.57 -21.51 9.30
N HIS A 78 -8.07 -22.72 9.01
CA HIS A 78 -6.82 -22.88 8.28
C HIS A 78 -7.06 -22.72 6.77
N ILE A 79 -6.55 -21.62 6.20
CA ILE A 79 -6.67 -21.28 4.79
C ILE A 79 -5.40 -21.68 4.05
N SER A 80 -5.56 -22.35 2.91
CA SER A 80 -4.42 -22.81 2.11
C SER A 80 -3.64 -21.66 1.47
N GLU A 81 -2.34 -21.87 1.25
CA GLU A 81 -1.47 -20.89 0.58
C GLU A 81 -2.01 -20.54 -0.81
N ALA A 82 -2.50 -21.54 -1.55
CA ALA A 82 -3.08 -21.33 -2.88
C ALA A 82 -4.31 -20.41 -2.86
N GLU A 83 -5.16 -20.55 -1.84
CA GLU A 83 -6.34 -19.69 -1.66
C GLU A 83 -5.95 -18.26 -1.29
N TRP A 84 -5.00 -18.10 -0.36
CA TRP A 84 -4.43 -16.80 -0.04
C TRP A 84 -3.82 -16.12 -1.27
N ASN A 85 -2.96 -16.83 -1.99
CA ASN A 85 -2.27 -16.30 -3.16
C ASN A 85 -3.27 -15.87 -4.25
N ALA A 86 -4.29 -16.70 -4.53
CA ALA A 86 -5.33 -16.38 -5.51
C ALA A 86 -6.11 -15.09 -5.16
N ALA A 87 -6.35 -14.83 -3.87
CA ALA A 87 -7.00 -13.60 -3.43
C ALA A 87 -6.04 -12.40 -3.38
N LEU A 88 -4.79 -12.61 -2.96
CA LEU A 88 -3.81 -11.54 -2.75
C LEU A 88 -3.28 -10.97 -4.06
N VAL A 89 -3.05 -11.78 -5.10
CA VAL A 89 -2.53 -11.31 -6.40
C VAL A 89 -3.36 -10.16 -7.00
N PRO A 90 -4.69 -10.30 -7.21
CA PRO A 90 -5.47 -9.20 -7.76
C PRO A 90 -5.53 -8.00 -6.80
N ALA A 91 -5.66 -8.24 -5.49
CA ALA A 91 -5.75 -7.16 -4.51
C ALA A 91 -4.45 -6.33 -4.43
N LEU A 92 -3.29 -6.98 -4.42
CA LEU A 92 -1.99 -6.31 -4.38
C LEU A 92 -1.67 -5.62 -5.71
N ARG A 93 -2.11 -6.18 -6.85
CA ARG A 93 -1.94 -5.51 -8.16
C ARG A 93 -2.60 -4.14 -8.16
N ASP A 94 -3.82 -4.04 -7.64
CA ASP A 94 -4.51 -2.75 -7.54
C ASP A 94 -3.77 -1.78 -6.62
N VAL A 95 -3.30 -2.27 -5.47
CA VAL A 95 -2.55 -1.47 -4.50
C VAL A 95 -1.26 -0.94 -5.12
N TYR A 96 -0.45 -1.78 -5.77
CA TYR A 96 0.79 -1.34 -6.42
C TYR A 96 0.54 -0.41 -7.59
N ARG A 97 -0.55 -0.60 -8.35
CA ARG A 97 -0.96 0.33 -9.40
C ARG A 97 -1.27 1.72 -8.83
N LEU A 98 -1.98 1.80 -7.71
CA LEU A 98 -2.30 3.07 -7.04
C LEU A 98 -1.08 3.71 -6.37
N ALA A 99 -0.16 2.90 -5.86
CA ALA A 99 1.07 3.37 -5.23
C ALA A 99 2.11 3.88 -6.25
N TYR A 100 1.99 3.51 -7.53
CA TYR A 100 2.90 3.96 -8.57
C TYR A 100 2.82 5.47 -8.79
N ALA A 101 3.96 6.16 -8.72
CA ALA A 101 4.07 7.61 -8.90
C ALA A 101 3.91 8.02 -10.39
N TYR A 102 2.72 7.76 -10.95
CA TYR A 102 2.45 7.93 -12.38
C TYR A 102 2.72 9.35 -12.86
N GLY A 103 2.33 10.37 -12.10
CA GLY A 103 2.50 11.77 -12.48
C GLY A 103 3.97 12.17 -12.63
N ASP A 104 4.82 11.72 -11.71
CA ASP A 104 6.26 12.02 -11.75
C ASP A 104 6.95 11.23 -12.86
N ALA A 105 6.62 9.94 -12.99
CA ALA A 105 7.13 9.10 -14.07
C ALA A 105 6.74 9.66 -15.46
N PHE A 106 5.48 10.10 -15.61
CA PHE A 106 5.00 10.75 -16.82
C PHE A 106 5.74 12.04 -17.11
N SER A 107 5.89 12.92 -16.11
CA SER A 107 6.54 14.22 -16.28
C SER A 107 8.00 14.06 -16.68
N ASN A 108 8.70 13.09 -16.08
CA ASN A 108 10.09 12.75 -16.43
C ASN A 108 10.20 12.18 -17.85
N ALA A 109 9.32 11.24 -18.23
CA ALA A 109 9.29 10.67 -19.57
C ALA A 109 8.96 11.73 -20.63
N TYR A 110 8.02 12.64 -20.32
CA TYR A 110 7.66 13.77 -21.18
C TYR A 110 8.86 14.69 -21.38
N ALA A 111 9.51 15.14 -20.30
CA ALA A 111 10.64 16.05 -20.38
C ALA A 111 11.79 15.48 -21.24
N GLY A 112 12.11 14.20 -21.06
CA GLY A 112 13.13 13.51 -21.86
C GLY A 112 12.76 13.40 -23.34
N ALA A 113 11.53 12.98 -23.63
CA ALA A 113 11.07 12.84 -25.02
C ALA A 113 10.90 14.18 -25.73
N HIS A 114 10.48 15.23 -25.00
CA HIS A 114 10.36 16.58 -25.53
C HIS A 114 11.74 17.14 -25.89
N ALA A 115 12.72 17.04 -24.98
CA ALA A 115 14.09 17.48 -25.24
C ALA A 115 14.67 16.77 -26.48
N TYR A 116 14.53 15.44 -26.56
CA TYR A 116 14.94 14.67 -27.73
C TYR A 116 14.30 15.19 -29.03
N ALA A 117 12.99 15.44 -29.05
CA ALA A 117 12.31 15.89 -30.25
C ALA A 117 12.72 17.31 -30.69
N ILE A 118 12.99 18.20 -29.73
CA ILE A 118 13.56 19.53 -30.00
C ILE A 118 14.97 19.41 -30.59
N ASP A 119 15.83 18.58 -30.00
CA ASP A 119 17.20 18.36 -30.48
C ASP A 119 17.27 17.72 -31.88
N ASN A 120 16.16 17.14 -32.35
CA ASN A 120 16.04 16.51 -33.66
C ASN A 120 15.16 17.32 -34.64
N ASP A 121 14.95 18.61 -34.39
CA ASP A 121 14.27 19.57 -35.29
C ASP A 121 12.80 19.21 -35.64
N TYR A 122 12.08 18.54 -34.74
CA TYR A 122 10.66 18.20 -35.00
C TYR A 122 9.78 19.47 -35.05
N GLY A 123 10.23 20.56 -34.42
CA GLY A 123 9.44 21.76 -34.14
C GLY A 123 8.57 21.61 -32.89
N GLN A 124 8.24 22.72 -32.24
CA GLN A 124 7.61 22.75 -30.90
C GLN A 124 6.32 21.90 -30.80
N GLU A 125 5.35 22.12 -31.70
CA GLU A 125 4.07 21.41 -31.64
C GLU A 125 4.21 19.89 -31.84
N ARG A 126 5.09 19.47 -32.75
CA ARG A 126 5.39 18.05 -32.98
C ARG A 126 6.18 17.44 -31.82
N ALA A 127 7.06 18.21 -31.18
CA ALA A 127 7.79 17.78 -30.00
C ALA A 127 6.85 17.54 -28.82
N ASP A 128 5.89 18.44 -28.57
CA ASP A 128 4.86 18.27 -27.54
C ASP A 128 3.98 17.04 -27.80
N GLY A 129 3.52 16.86 -29.04
CA GLY A 129 2.73 15.70 -29.43
C GLY A 129 3.49 14.39 -29.26
N PHE A 130 4.73 14.33 -29.75
CA PHE A 130 5.62 13.18 -29.60
C PHE A 130 5.87 12.86 -28.12
N ALA A 131 6.22 13.87 -27.32
CA ALA A 131 6.54 13.71 -25.91
C ALA A 131 5.36 13.20 -25.10
N ARG A 132 4.15 13.72 -25.37
CA ARG A 132 2.92 13.26 -24.72
C ARG A 132 2.67 11.79 -25.04
N THR A 133 2.64 11.40 -26.32
CA THR A 133 2.38 10.01 -26.71
C THR A 133 3.44 9.06 -26.16
N TYR A 134 4.72 9.43 -26.23
CA TYR A 134 5.80 8.63 -25.66
C TYR A 134 5.62 8.44 -24.15
N ALA A 135 5.39 9.54 -23.42
CA ALA A 135 5.22 9.50 -21.97
C ALA A 135 4.00 8.69 -21.55
N GLU A 136 2.86 8.80 -22.24
CA GLU A 136 1.65 8.01 -21.97
C GLU A 136 1.92 6.51 -22.13
N LEU A 137 2.48 6.11 -23.27
CA LEU A 137 2.77 4.70 -23.57
C LEU A 137 3.80 4.11 -22.61
N ASN A 138 4.93 4.80 -22.42
CA ASN A 138 6.00 4.36 -21.53
C ASN A 138 5.51 4.23 -20.08
N THR A 139 4.85 5.27 -19.57
CA THR A 139 4.43 5.30 -18.16
C THR A 139 3.33 4.28 -17.89
N THR A 140 2.38 4.10 -18.80
CA THR A 140 1.31 3.09 -18.66
C THR A 140 1.88 1.67 -18.66
N ALA A 141 2.82 1.38 -19.56
CA ALA A 141 3.48 0.06 -19.61
C ALA A 141 4.25 -0.21 -18.31
N ASN A 142 5.04 0.76 -17.85
CA ASN A 142 5.82 0.63 -16.62
C ASN A 142 4.94 0.47 -15.38
N ALA A 143 3.86 1.25 -15.26
CA ALA A 143 2.92 1.13 -14.14
C ALA A 143 2.28 -0.26 -14.05
N ARG A 144 1.90 -0.84 -15.21
CA ARG A 144 1.35 -2.20 -15.28
C ARG A 144 2.39 -3.25 -14.89
N SER A 145 3.58 -3.18 -15.48
CA SER A 145 4.66 -4.13 -15.18
C SER A 145 5.09 -4.06 -13.71
N PHE A 146 5.18 -2.85 -13.15
CA PHE A 146 5.44 -2.64 -11.73
C PHE A 146 4.37 -3.29 -10.85
N ALA A 147 3.09 -3.05 -11.16
CA ALA A 147 2.00 -3.63 -10.39
C ALA A 147 1.97 -5.16 -10.46
N ASP A 148 2.13 -5.74 -11.65
CA ASP A 148 2.11 -7.19 -11.85
C ASP A 148 3.27 -7.89 -11.15
N ALA A 149 4.51 -7.41 -11.35
CA ALA A 149 5.69 -8.03 -10.78
C ALA A 149 5.64 -8.02 -9.25
N ASN A 150 5.35 -6.85 -8.65
CA ASN A 150 5.29 -6.74 -7.20
C ASN A 150 4.12 -7.52 -6.60
N ALA A 151 2.95 -7.55 -7.26
CA ALA A 151 1.82 -8.34 -6.79
C ALA A 151 2.13 -9.83 -6.75
N LEU A 152 2.74 -10.38 -7.81
CA LEU A 152 3.11 -11.80 -7.86
C LEU A 152 4.15 -12.16 -6.81
N THR A 153 5.22 -11.36 -6.67
CA THR A 153 6.28 -11.62 -5.69
C THR A 153 5.75 -11.55 -4.27
N HIS A 154 5.01 -10.50 -3.93
CA HIS A 154 4.59 -10.28 -2.56
C HIS A 154 3.34 -11.08 -2.15
N ALA A 155 2.47 -11.46 -3.09
CA ALA A 155 1.33 -12.33 -2.78
C ALA A 155 1.79 -13.71 -2.31
N GLY A 156 2.83 -14.28 -2.94
CA GLY A 156 3.41 -15.55 -2.53
C GLY A 156 3.97 -15.50 -1.11
N ALA A 157 4.82 -14.50 -0.81
CA ALA A 157 5.42 -14.35 0.52
C ALA A 157 4.35 -14.12 1.62
N ALA A 158 3.33 -13.29 1.34
CA ALA A 158 2.24 -13.06 2.29
C ALA A 158 1.34 -14.28 2.46
N ALA A 159 1.06 -15.04 1.39
CA ALA A 159 0.28 -16.26 1.45
C ALA A 159 0.96 -17.34 2.31
N ASP A 160 2.26 -17.55 2.12
CA ASP A 160 3.06 -18.47 2.93
C ASP A 160 3.00 -18.06 4.42
N ALA A 161 3.24 -16.78 4.72
CA ALA A 161 3.13 -16.26 6.08
C ALA A 161 1.76 -16.45 6.73
N PHE A 162 0.67 -16.20 5.99
CA PHE A 162 -0.69 -16.35 6.54
C PHE A 162 -1.11 -17.82 6.70
N THR A 163 -0.58 -18.74 5.89
CA THR A 163 -0.81 -20.17 6.05
C THR A 163 0.03 -20.78 7.18
N ALA A 164 1.31 -20.41 7.28
CA ALA A 164 2.19 -20.89 8.35
C ALA A 164 1.73 -20.44 9.75
N ALA A 165 1.02 -19.31 9.80
CA ALA A 165 0.41 -18.75 11.00
C ALA A 165 1.39 -18.40 12.13
N ASP A 166 2.66 -18.14 11.79
CA ASP A 166 3.71 -17.81 12.74
C ASP A 166 4.36 -16.43 12.49
N ALA A 167 4.94 -15.87 13.55
CA ALA A 167 5.48 -14.52 13.54
C ALA A 167 6.79 -14.38 12.74
N GLN A 168 7.58 -15.45 12.60
CA GLN A 168 8.85 -15.39 11.88
C GLN A 168 8.58 -15.31 10.37
N THR A 169 7.78 -16.23 9.84
CA THR A 169 7.40 -16.22 8.42
C THR A 169 6.70 -14.91 8.05
N TYR A 170 5.85 -14.38 8.94
CA TYR A 170 5.26 -13.06 8.76
C TYR A 170 6.28 -11.92 8.72
N ALA A 171 7.33 -11.94 9.54
CA ALA A 171 8.39 -10.94 9.48
C ALA A 171 9.20 -11.03 8.17
N GLU A 172 9.43 -12.26 7.67
CA GLU A 172 10.10 -12.54 6.41
C GLU A 172 9.28 -12.08 5.19
N ALA A 173 7.96 -11.91 5.33
CA ALA A 173 7.09 -11.31 4.30
C ALA A 173 7.13 -9.76 4.25
N TRP A 174 8.03 -9.12 5.01
CA TRP A 174 8.25 -7.66 5.01
C TRP A 174 6.98 -6.80 5.19
N PRO A 175 6.20 -6.99 6.26
CA PRO A 175 4.90 -6.33 6.44
C PRO A 175 4.98 -4.80 6.48
N PHE A 176 6.12 -4.24 6.88
CA PHE A 176 6.31 -2.79 6.86
C PHE A 176 6.54 -2.22 5.45
N ALA A 177 7.04 -3.01 4.49
CA ALA A 177 7.06 -2.60 3.10
C ALA A 177 5.62 -2.50 2.57
N HIS A 178 4.75 -3.46 2.93
CA HIS A 178 3.33 -3.40 2.61
C HIS A 178 2.64 -2.15 3.16
N VAL A 179 2.91 -1.78 4.42
CA VAL A 179 2.40 -0.54 5.03
C VAL A 179 2.76 0.70 4.22
N GLN A 180 4.00 0.80 3.72
CA GLN A 180 4.41 1.92 2.87
C GLN A 180 3.58 1.96 1.59
N VAL A 181 3.44 0.81 0.92
CA VAL A 181 2.68 0.74 -0.33
C VAL A 181 1.21 1.06 -0.10
N TYR A 182 0.61 0.59 1.00
CA TYR A 182 -0.78 0.94 1.36
C TYR A 182 -0.95 2.44 1.58
N ALA A 183 0.00 3.07 2.28
CA ALA A 183 -0.03 4.50 2.51
C ALA A 183 0.07 5.30 1.20
N HIS A 184 0.99 4.92 0.31
CA HIS A 184 1.12 5.55 -1.01
C HIS A 184 -0.12 5.34 -1.88
N ALA A 185 -0.69 4.12 -1.90
CA ALA A 185 -1.91 3.82 -2.65
C ALA A 185 -3.10 4.70 -2.21
N CYS A 186 -3.19 5.01 -0.91
CA CYS A 186 -4.25 5.86 -0.37
C CYS A 186 -3.98 7.36 -0.54
N ALA A 187 -2.72 7.79 -0.55
CA ALA A 187 -2.32 9.19 -0.56
C ALA A 187 -2.29 9.82 -1.97
N HIS A 188 -2.08 9.03 -3.03
CA HIS A 188 -2.07 9.54 -4.40
C HIS A 188 -3.49 9.88 -4.90
N GLN A 189 -3.63 11.06 -5.51
CA GLN A 189 -4.79 11.39 -6.34
C GLN A 189 -4.50 11.06 -7.81
N GLY A 190 -5.49 10.51 -8.51
CA GLY A 190 -5.38 10.20 -9.93
C GLY A 190 -5.32 11.50 -10.75
N GLY A 191 -4.23 11.68 -11.50
CA GLY A 191 -4.03 12.71 -12.54
C GLY A 191 -4.10 14.15 -12.05
N SER A 192 -2.98 14.88 -11.96
CA SER A 192 -2.61 15.87 -12.98
C SER A 192 -1.39 16.62 -12.48
N ALA A 193 -0.26 16.72 -13.22
CA ALA A 193 0.99 17.40 -12.84
C ALA A 193 0.88 18.94 -12.67
N ALA A 194 1.92 19.58 -12.06
CA ALA A 194 2.04 20.97 -11.56
C ALA A 194 1.74 21.29 -10.06
N ASN A 195 2.82 21.39 -9.27
CA ASN A 195 3.22 22.45 -8.33
C ASN A 195 2.41 22.86 -7.08
N GLY A 196 1.42 22.08 -6.64
CA GLY A 196 0.80 22.29 -5.31
C GLY A 196 0.53 21.01 -4.51
N ARG A 197 0.94 19.85 -5.02
CA ARG A 197 0.47 18.53 -4.58
C ARG A 197 1.31 17.85 -3.52
N THR A 198 2.55 18.26 -3.29
CA THR A 198 3.45 17.56 -2.38
C THR A 198 3.04 17.71 -0.92
N ALA A 199 2.73 18.92 -0.44
CA ALA A 199 2.35 19.12 0.96
C ALA A 199 1.03 18.41 1.34
N ASP A 200 0.04 18.45 0.44
CA ASP A 200 -1.26 17.81 0.61
C ASP A 200 -1.18 16.27 0.46
N GLN A 201 -0.31 15.78 -0.44
CA GLN A 201 0.03 14.36 -0.51
C GLN A 201 0.79 13.88 0.72
N ASP A 202 1.75 14.67 1.22
CA ASP A 202 2.50 14.36 2.44
C ASP A 202 1.55 14.33 3.64
N GLU A 203 0.63 15.30 3.75
CA GLU A 203 -0.37 15.30 4.82
C GLU A 203 -1.27 14.07 4.75
N ARG A 204 -1.73 13.69 3.56
CA ARG A 204 -2.49 12.44 3.37
C ARG A 204 -1.68 11.21 3.74
N LEU A 205 -0.43 11.13 3.31
CA LEU A 205 0.47 10.02 3.62
C LEU A 205 0.63 9.88 5.14
N ARG A 206 0.87 11.00 5.83
CA ARG A 206 0.94 11.05 7.29
C ARG A 206 -0.37 10.63 7.96
N ALA A 207 -1.51 11.10 7.44
CA ALA A 207 -2.83 10.71 7.94
C ALA A 207 -3.10 9.21 7.75
N THR A 208 -2.69 8.63 6.61
CA THR A 208 -2.82 7.19 6.37
C THR A 208 -1.93 6.38 7.31
N TYR A 209 -0.68 6.78 7.53
CA TYR A 209 0.16 6.10 8.52
C TYR A 209 -0.43 6.16 9.93
N ARG A 210 -0.98 7.31 10.33
CA ARG A 210 -1.65 7.46 11.63
C ARG A 210 -2.87 6.55 11.74
N HIS A 211 -3.70 6.49 10.71
CA HIS A 211 -4.83 5.57 10.65
C HIS A 211 -4.38 4.11 10.81
N LEU A 212 -3.38 3.68 10.03
CA LEU A 212 -2.84 2.32 10.12
C LEU A 212 -2.28 2.01 11.52
N ALA A 213 -1.57 2.96 12.12
CA ALA A 213 -0.99 2.85 13.46
C ALA A 213 -2.06 2.71 14.55
N ASP A 214 -3.10 3.55 14.50
CA ASP A 214 -4.20 3.51 15.48
C ASP A 214 -4.98 2.19 15.36
N ARG A 215 -5.28 1.74 14.13
CA ARG A 215 -5.98 0.46 13.93
C ARG A 215 -5.16 -0.75 14.39
N LEU A 216 -3.84 -0.70 14.28
CA LEU A 216 -2.99 -1.77 14.81
C LEU A 216 -3.05 -1.81 16.35
N THR A 217 -2.98 -0.65 17.00
CA THR A 217 -3.12 -0.56 18.46
C THR A 217 -4.50 -1.03 18.93
N ASP A 218 -5.56 -0.66 18.22
CA ASP A 218 -6.92 -1.16 18.48
C ASP A 218 -7.00 -2.70 18.39
N SER A 219 -6.33 -3.30 17.40
CA SER A 219 -6.27 -4.76 17.22
C SER A 219 -5.49 -5.45 18.33
N LEU A 220 -4.39 -4.85 18.77
CA LEU A 220 -3.64 -5.33 19.94
C LEU A 220 -4.51 -5.29 21.20
N ALA A 221 -5.25 -4.21 21.42
CA ALA A 221 -6.13 -4.07 22.59
C ALA A 221 -7.28 -5.10 22.63
N ARG A 222 -7.74 -5.58 21.46
CA ARG A 222 -8.76 -6.65 21.37
C ARG A 222 -8.20 -8.06 21.55
N ALA A 223 -6.89 -8.26 21.43
CA ALA A 223 -6.30 -9.58 21.51
C ALA A 223 -6.37 -10.14 22.95
N PRO A 224 -6.75 -11.42 23.11
CA PRO A 224 -6.71 -12.07 24.43
C PRO A 224 -5.26 -12.09 24.96
N ALA A 225 -5.13 -11.91 26.27
CA ALA A 225 -3.86 -12.03 26.99
C ALA A 225 -3.44 -13.49 27.16
#